data_AF-A0A2M7E474-F1
#
_entry.id   AF-A0A2M7E474-F1
#
_cell.length_a   1.000
_cell.length_b   1.000
_cell.length_c   1.000
_cell.angle_alpha   90.00
_cell.angle_beta   90.00
_cell.angle_gamma   90.00
#
_symmetry.space_group_name_H-M   'P 1'
#
loop_
_entity.id
_entity.type
_entity.pdbx_description
1 polymer ?
#
loop_
_entity_poly.entity_id
_entity_poly.type
_entity_poly.pdbx_seq_one_letter_code
_entity_poly.pdbx_strand_id
1 'polypeptide(L)'
;MKILQWSMTIPKMNQRAFLKCSREEISSTWKKFGCIKYELLKVENKPLVGKTVLEQDRFIERLYFGDSFNIPSFFEKIRKSPKAWKLSRKYEGKFGAHGIELRILISPFSSEAREKIAREKNNGSAAGGGAARQLRAPRSGAS
;
A
#
# COMPACT_ATOMS: atom_id res chain seq x y z
N MET A 1 -9.40 3.02 -0.68
CA MET A 1 -8.55 2.40 -1.72
C MET A 1 -8.62 0.88 -1.58
N LYS A 2 -8.64 0.15 -2.70
CA LYS A 2 -8.44 -1.31 -2.73
C LYS A 2 -7.03 -1.62 -3.20
N ILE A 3 -6.37 -2.58 -2.56
CA ILE A 3 -5.01 -3.00 -2.90
C ILE A 3 -5.03 -4.49 -3.16
N LEU A 4 -4.59 -4.90 -4.34
CA LEU A 4 -4.30 -6.30 -4.64
C LEU A 4 -2.81 -6.53 -4.36
N GLN A 5 -2.52 -7.42 -3.43
CA GLN A 5 -1.16 -7.71 -2.99
C GLN A 5 -0.82 -9.16 -3.31
N TRP A 6 0.29 -9.38 -4.03
CA TRP A 6 0.93 -10.68 -4.11
C TRP A 6 2.20 -10.68 -3.26
N SER A 7 2.37 -11.69 -2.43
CA SER A 7 3.66 -12.01 -1.84
C SER A 7 4.17 -13.31 -2.42
N MET A 8 5.43 -13.33 -2.83
CA MET A 8 6.04 -14.47 -3.52
C MET A 8 7.52 -14.54 -3.23
N THR A 9 8.10 -15.72 -3.29
CA THR A 9 9.55 -15.91 -3.26
C THR A 9 10.06 -16.07 -4.69
N ILE A 10 11.14 -15.34 -5.02
CA ILE A 10 11.81 -15.42 -6.33
C ILE A 10 13.24 -15.94 -6.12
N PRO A 11 13.61 -17.09 -6.72
CA PRO A 11 14.98 -17.61 -6.66
C PRO A 11 16.02 -16.57 -7.03
N LYS A 12 17.13 -16.48 -6.28
CA LYS A 12 18.18 -15.44 -6.46
C LYS A 12 18.65 -15.29 -7.91
N MET A 13 18.85 -16.41 -8.61
CA MET A 13 19.28 -16.43 -10.01
C MET A 13 18.29 -15.73 -10.98
N ASN A 14 17.00 -15.65 -10.62
CA ASN A 14 15.95 -15.07 -11.45
C ASN A 14 15.55 -13.65 -11.02
N GLN A 15 16.00 -13.16 -9.86
CA GLN A 15 15.58 -11.87 -9.32
C GLN A 15 15.90 -10.69 -10.24
N ARG A 16 17.08 -10.68 -10.90
CA ARG A 16 17.45 -9.62 -11.85
C ARG A 16 16.49 -9.55 -13.03
N ALA A 17 16.12 -10.71 -13.58
CA ALA A 17 15.17 -10.79 -14.69
C ALA A 17 13.76 -10.39 -14.25
N PHE A 18 13.35 -10.80 -13.05
CA PHE A 18 12.07 -10.42 -12.46
C PHE A 18 11.95 -8.91 -12.24
N LEU A 19 12.95 -8.27 -11.62
CA LEU A 19 12.99 -6.83 -11.39
C LEU A 19 12.94 -6.02 -12.69
N LYS A 20 13.66 -6.48 -13.72
CA LYS A 20 13.62 -5.86 -15.04
C LYS A 20 12.21 -5.94 -15.66
N CYS A 21 11.62 -7.14 -15.67
CA CYS A 21 10.27 -7.35 -16.21
C CYS A 21 9.21 -6.58 -15.42
N SER A 22 9.36 -6.47 -14.10
CA SER A 22 8.49 -5.69 -13.22
C SER A 22 8.41 -4.22 -13.67
N ARG A 23 9.58 -3.61 -13.89
CA ARG A 23 9.71 -2.20 -14.29
C ARG A 23 9.22 -1.94 -15.71
N GLU A 24 9.56 -2.82 -16.66
CA GLU A 24 9.35 -2.58 -18.09
C GLU A 24 7.97 -3.05 -18.58
N GLU A 25 7.54 -4.25 -18.16
CA GLU A 25 6.36 -4.91 -18.71
C GLU A 25 5.17 -4.91 -17.74
N ILE A 26 5.41 -5.30 -16.49
CA ILE A 26 4.34 -5.57 -15.51
C ILE A 26 3.64 -4.28 -15.09
N SER A 27 4.41 -3.28 -14.67
CA SER A 27 3.86 -1.97 -14.26
C SER A 27 3.02 -1.33 -15.38
N SER A 28 3.54 -1.32 -16.61
CA SER A 28 2.84 -0.73 -17.76
C SER A 28 1.61 -1.54 -18.18
N THR A 29 1.65 -2.86 -18.07
CA THR A 29 0.52 -3.73 -18.40
C THR A 29 -0.61 -3.52 -17.40
N TRP A 30 -0.35 -3.60 -16.09
CA TRP A 30 -1.40 -3.50 -15.07
C TRP A 30 -2.10 -2.15 -15.05
N LYS A 31 -1.40 -1.05 -15.38
CA LYS A 31 -2.01 0.27 -15.55
C LYS A 31 -3.13 0.26 -16.61
N LYS A 32 -3.00 -0.52 -17.68
CA LYS A 32 -4.06 -0.67 -18.71
C LYS A 32 -5.30 -1.40 -18.19
N PHE A 33 -5.20 -2.09 -17.06
CA PHE A 33 -6.30 -2.80 -16.41
C PHE A 33 -6.87 -2.04 -15.20
N GLY A 34 -6.64 -0.73 -15.11
CA GLY A 34 -7.22 0.14 -14.08
C GLY A 34 -6.37 0.26 -12.80
N CYS A 35 -5.16 -0.29 -12.79
CA CYS A 35 -4.21 -0.08 -11.72
C CYS A 35 -3.74 1.39 -11.73
N ILE A 36 -3.94 2.09 -10.61
CA ILE A 36 -3.58 3.49 -10.42
C ILE A 36 -2.09 3.60 -10.07
N LYS A 37 -1.61 2.71 -9.21
CA LYS A 37 -0.22 2.67 -8.73
C LYS A 37 0.28 1.23 -8.68
N TYR A 38 1.51 1.04 -9.12
CA TYR A 38 2.24 -0.22 -9.04
C TYR A 38 3.41 -0.07 -8.08
N GLU A 39 3.56 -1.00 -7.14
CA GLU A 39 4.74 -1.08 -6.28
C GLU A 39 5.27 -2.51 -6.22
N LEU A 40 6.60 -2.63 -6.22
CA LEU A 40 7.28 -3.88 -5.93
C LEU A 40 8.29 -3.63 -4.81
N LEU A 41 8.13 -4.37 -3.72
CA LEU A 41 8.98 -4.30 -2.54
C LEU A 41 9.76 -5.61 -2.41
N LYS A 42 11.03 -5.53 -2.03
CA LYS A 42 11.83 -6.69 -1.60
C LYS A 42 11.86 -6.70 -0.08
N VAL A 43 11.51 -7.81 0.55
CA VAL A 43 11.62 -7.97 2.00
C VAL A 43 13.11 -8.04 2.33
N GLU A 44 13.58 -7.12 3.17
CA GLU A 44 14.96 -7.13 3.65
C GLU A 44 15.11 -8.20 4.73
N ASN A 45 16.18 -8.98 4.64
CA ASN A 45 16.55 -10.01 5.62
C ASN A 45 17.14 -9.37 6.88
N LYS A 46 16.35 -8.54 7.57
CA LYS A 46 16.76 -7.95 8.85
C LYS A 46 16.12 -8.74 9.98
N PRO A 47 16.90 -9.29 10.92
CA PRO A 47 16.33 -9.87 12.12
C PRO A 47 15.60 -8.77 12.89
N LEU A 48 14.29 -8.95 13.09
CA LEU A 48 13.52 -8.14 14.03
C LEU A 48 13.72 -8.74 15.42
N VAL A 49 14.13 -7.92 16.40
CA VAL A 49 14.29 -8.35 17.79
C VAL A 49 12.99 -9.02 18.25
N GLY A 50 13.06 -10.31 18.65
CA GLY A 50 11.92 -11.09 19.10
C GLY A 50 11.09 -11.80 18.01
N LYS A 51 11.48 -11.77 16.73
CA LYS A 51 10.82 -12.55 15.65
C LYS A 51 11.81 -13.37 14.83
N THR A 52 11.66 -14.70 14.88
CA THR A 52 12.51 -15.69 14.20
C THR A 52 12.03 -16.02 12.77
N VAL A 53 11.58 -15.04 11.99
CA VAL A 53 11.19 -15.32 10.60
C VAL A 53 12.02 -14.48 9.64
N LEU A 54 13.07 -15.11 9.11
CA LEU A 54 13.80 -14.64 7.94
C LEU A 54 12.99 -15.04 6.70
N GLU A 55 12.03 -14.21 6.29
CA GLU A 55 11.39 -14.36 4.97
C GLU A 55 12.40 -14.01 3.86
N GLN A 56 13.27 -14.95 3.53
CA GLN A 56 14.32 -14.75 2.52
C GLN A 56 13.75 -14.66 1.11
N ASP A 57 14.34 -13.76 0.31
CA ASP A 57 14.07 -13.63 -1.13
C ASP A 57 12.59 -13.40 -1.49
N ARG A 58 11.85 -12.85 -0.52
CA ARG A 58 10.43 -12.54 -0.65
C ARG A 58 10.22 -11.17 -1.27
N PHE A 59 9.30 -11.12 -2.22
CA PHE A 59 8.85 -9.92 -2.88
C PHE A 59 7.38 -9.70 -2.60
N ILE A 60 7.00 -8.44 -2.43
CA ILE A 60 5.61 -8.00 -2.26
C ILE A 60 5.27 -7.08 -3.44
N GLU A 61 4.39 -7.53 -4.31
CA GLU A 61 3.81 -6.73 -5.38
C GLU A 61 2.47 -6.15 -4.92
N ARG A 62 2.24 -4.85 -5.15
CA ARG A 62 1.00 -4.16 -4.82
C ARG A 62 0.45 -3.39 -6.02
N LEU A 63 -0.82 -3.63 -6.32
CA LEU A 63 -1.60 -2.85 -7.28
C LEU A 63 -2.68 -2.09 -6.53
N TYR A 64 -2.72 -0.79 -6.76
CA TYR A 64 -3.68 0.09 -6.12
C TYR A 64 -4.81 0.40 -7.08
N PHE A 65 -6.04 0.28 -6.60
CA PHE A 65 -7.27 0.51 -7.36
C PHE A 65 -8.23 1.40 -6.57
N GLY A 66 -9.03 2.19 -7.29
CA GLY A 66 -10.08 3.00 -6.68
C GLY A 66 -11.04 2.17 -5.81
N ASP A 67 -11.70 2.81 -4.85
CA ASP A 67 -12.61 2.13 -3.91
C ASP A 67 -13.74 1.37 -4.60
N SER A 68 -14.30 1.96 -5.66
CA SER A 68 -15.36 1.35 -6.47
C SER A 68 -14.87 0.25 -7.40
N PHE A 69 -13.55 -0.02 -7.49
CA PHE A 69 -13.03 -0.96 -8.45
C PHE A 69 -13.46 -2.41 -8.15
N ASN A 70 -13.90 -3.12 -9.18
CA ASN A 70 -14.35 -4.51 -9.10
C ASN A 70 -13.17 -5.46 -9.39
N ILE A 71 -12.57 -6.00 -8.33
CA ILE A 71 -11.40 -6.89 -8.41
C ILE A 71 -11.67 -8.16 -9.24
N PRO A 72 -12.79 -8.90 -9.07
CA PRO A 72 -13.13 -10.00 -9.98
C PRO A 72 -13.06 -9.64 -11.48
N SER A 73 -13.53 -8.44 -11.86
CA SER A 73 -13.50 -8.01 -13.26
C SER A 73 -12.08 -7.82 -13.80
N PHE A 74 -11.10 -7.54 -12.94
CA PHE A 74 -9.69 -7.45 -13.32
C PHE A 74 -9.14 -8.79 -13.77
N PHE A 75 -9.41 -9.88 -13.04
CA PHE A 75 -8.97 -11.22 -13.44
C PHE A 75 -9.63 -11.69 -14.74
N GLU A 76 -10.91 -11.38 -14.92
CA GLU A 76 -11.62 -11.68 -16.17
C GLU A 76 -11.02 -10.95 -17.37
N LYS A 77 -10.70 -9.66 -17.22
CA LYS A 77 -10.03 -8.88 -18.27
C LYS A 77 -8.63 -9.43 -18.59
N ILE A 78 -7.89 -9.88 -17.58
CA ILE A 78 -6.57 -10.50 -17.78
C ILE A 78 -6.71 -11.81 -18.58
N ARG A 79 -7.64 -12.68 -18.21
CA ARG A 79 -7.88 -13.95 -18.93
C ARG A 79 -8.21 -13.74 -20.40
N LYS A 80 -8.98 -12.69 -20.71
CA LYS A 80 -9.38 -12.34 -22.08
C LYS A 80 -8.27 -11.65 -22.88
N SER A 81 -7.16 -11.26 -22.27
CA SER A 81 -6.03 -10.62 -22.94
C SER A 81 -4.85 -11.58 -23.06
N PRO A 82 -4.54 -12.09 -24.27
CA PRO A 82 -3.44 -13.05 -24.46
C PRO A 82 -2.09 -12.55 -23.93
N LYS A 83 -1.82 -11.25 -24.06
CA LYS A 83 -0.59 -10.62 -23.57
C LYS A 83 -0.53 -10.60 -22.04
N ALA A 84 -1.61 -10.18 -21.38
CA ALA A 84 -1.68 -10.11 -19.93
C ALA A 84 -1.68 -11.51 -19.30
N TRP A 85 -2.40 -12.45 -19.93
CA TRP A 85 -2.40 -13.86 -19.54
C TRP A 85 -1.01 -14.49 -19.65
N LYS A 86 -0.29 -14.25 -20.77
CA LYS A 86 1.09 -14.72 -20.91
C LYS A 86 2.01 -14.11 -19.84
N LEU A 87 1.80 -12.84 -19.50
CA LEU A 87 2.56 -12.15 -18.47
C LEU A 87 2.32 -12.72 -17.07
N SER A 88 1.07 -13.02 -16.71
CA SER A 88 0.75 -13.64 -15.41
C SER A 88 1.39 -15.03 -15.26
N ARG A 89 1.50 -15.80 -16.34
CA ARG A 89 2.18 -17.10 -16.32
C ARG A 89 3.71 -17.02 -16.24
N LYS A 90 4.33 -15.86 -16.53
CA LYS A 90 5.79 -15.69 -16.38
C LYS A 90 6.24 -15.81 -14.92
N TYR A 91 5.37 -15.52 -13.95
CA TYR A 91 5.69 -15.58 -12.53
C TYR A 91 6.21 -16.97 -12.14
N GLU A 92 5.37 -17.99 -12.24
CA GLU A 92 5.76 -19.37 -11.95
C GLU A 92 6.74 -19.90 -13.00
N GLY A 93 6.44 -19.71 -14.29
CA GLY A 93 7.19 -20.38 -15.36
C GLY A 93 8.59 -19.80 -15.63
N LYS A 94 8.71 -18.48 -15.80
CA LYS A 94 9.99 -17.83 -16.16
C LYS A 94 10.79 -17.43 -14.93
N PHE A 95 10.14 -16.92 -13.90
CA PHE A 95 10.82 -16.42 -12.71
C PHE A 95 10.97 -17.47 -11.62
N GLY A 96 10.27 -18.61 -11.73
CA GLY A 96 10.29 -19.64 -10.69
C GLY A 96 9.64 -19.16 -9.40
N ALA A 97 8.65 -18.25 -9.50
CA ALA A 97 7.96 -17.73 -8.32
C ALA A 97 7.22 -18.86 -7.60
N HIS A 98 7.40 -18.95 -6.29
CA HIS A 98 6.73 -19.93 -5.44
C HIS A 98 6.30 -19.30 -4.11
N GLY A 99 5.52 -20.02 -3.31
CA GLY A 99 4.94 -19.48 -2.07
C GLY A 99 4.08 -18.24 -2.33
N ILE A 100 3.36 -18.24 -3.46
CA ILE A 100 2.54 -17.12 -3.91
C ILE A 100 1.29 -17.04 -3.05
N GLU A 101 1.13 -15.94 -2.34
CA GLU A 101 -0.09 -15.60 -1.62
C GLU A 101 -0.72 -14.35 -2.23
N LEU A 102 -2.02 -14.40 -2.45
CA LEU A 102 -2.80 -13.27 -2.92
C LEU A 102 -3.68 -12.75 -1.79
N ARG A 103 -3.60 -11.45 -1.54
CA ARG A 103 -4.44 -10.76 -0.55
C ARG A 103 -5.10 -9.55 -1.18
N ILE A 104 -6.37 -9.32 -0.83
CA ILE A 104 -7.07 -8.08 -1.15
C ILE A 104 -7.13 -7.27 0.14
N LEU A 105 -6.39 -6.15 0.18
CA LEU A 105 -6.40 -5.24 1.31
C LEU A 105 -7.35 -4.10 1.00
N ILE A 106 -8.37 -3.95 1.82
CA ILE A 106 -9.36 -2.86 1.71
C ILE A 106 -9.02 -1.86 2.81
N SER A 107 -8.73 -0.61 2.44
CA SER A 107 -8.52 0.46 3.43
C SER A 107 -9.82 0.64 4.23
N PRO A 108 -9.81 0.50 5.57
CA PRO A 108 -11.01 0.68 6.38
C PRO A 108 -11.51 2.14 6.37
N PHE A 109 -10.64 3.08 6.03
CA PHE A 109 -11.03 4.47 5.81
C PHE A 109 -11.49 4.63 4.37
N SER A 110 -12.81 4.53 4.15
CA SER A 110 -13.44 5.04 2.94
C SER A 110 -13.12 6.53 2.78
N SER A 111 -13.19 7.05 1.55
CA SER A 111 -13.11 8.49 1.29
C SER A 111 -14.07 9.28 2.19
N GLU A 112 -15.27 8.75 2.44
CA GLU A 112 -16.26 9.34 3.36
C GLU A 112 -15.77 9.40 4.82
N ALA A 113 -15.13 8.34 5.32
CA ALA A 113 -14.58 8.35 6.67
C ALA A 113 -13.43 9.36 6.81
N ARG A 114 -12.59 9.52 5.77
CA ARG A 114 -11.52 10.52 5.74
C ARG A 114 -12.07 11.94 5.67
N GLU A 115 -13.13 12.16 4.89
CA GLU A 115 -13.78 13.46 4.76
C GLU A 115 -14.50 13.87 6.05
N LYS A 116 -15.16 12.92 6.74
CA LYS A 116 -15.77 13.15 8.04
C LYS A 116 -14.73 13.54 9.10
N ILE A 117 -13.61 12.81 9.19
CA ILE A 117 -12.51 13.13 10.12
C ILE A 117 -11.88 14.50 9.78
N ALA A 118 -11.74 14.83 8.49
CA ALA A 118 -11.21 16.14 8.07
C ALA A 118 -12.16 17.30 8.43
N ARG A 119 -13.48 17.12 8.25
CA ARG A 119 -14.49 18.11 8.66
C ARG A 119 -14.54 18.30 10.18
N GLU A 120 -14.45 17.22 10.95
CA GLU A 120 -14.42 17.28 12.42
C GLU A 120 -13.16 18.01 12.95
N LYS A 121 -12.00 17.82 12.31
CA LYS A 121 -10.77 18.57 12.67
C LYS A 121 -10.84 20.06 12.35
N ASN A 122 -11.52 20.46 11.27
CA ASN A 122 -11.69 21.87 10.91
C ASN A 122 -12.73 22.59 11.78
N ASN A 123 -13.76 21.88 12.26
CA ASN A 123 -14.76 22.45 13.17
C ASN A 123 -14.30 22.50 14.64
N GLY A 124 -13.25 21.75 15.02
CA GLY A 124 -12.69 21.76 16.37
C GLY A 124 -11.77 22.95 16.70
N SER A 125 -11.40 23.79 15.72
CA SER A 125 -10.46 24.90 15.92
C SER A 125 -11.11 26.26 16.23
N ALA A 126 -12.45 26.32 16.35
CA ALA A 126 -13.18 27.58 16.58
C ALA A 126 -13.58 27.84 18.04
N ALA A 127 -13.21 26.99 19.00
CA ALA A 127 -13.49 27.19 20.43
C ALA A 127 -12.20 27.40 21.22
N GLY A 128 -11.57 28.56 21.06
CA GLY A 128 -10.32 28.89 21.73
C GLY A 128 -9.97 30.38 21.70
N GLY A 129 -10.97 31.26 21.82
CA GLY A 129 -10.76 32.70 21.86
C GLY A 129 -11.57 33.34 22.98
N GLY A 130 -10.91 33.78 24.04
CA GLY A 130 -11.45 34.79 24.95
C GLY A 130 -11.69 34.36 26.39
N ALA A 131 -10.63 34.32 27.20
CA ALA A 131 -10.73 34.63 28.63
C ALA A 131 -9.40 35.24 29.09
N ALA A 132 -9.21 36.54 28.81
CA ALA A 132 -8.15 37.33 29.41
C ALA A 132 -8.42 37.46 30.91
N ARG A 133 -7.78 36.60 31.71
CA ARG A 133 -7.83 36.65 33.16
C ARG A 133 -6.87 37.74 33.64
N GLN A 134 -7.43 38.87 34.09
CA GLN A 134 -6.68 39.90 34.80
C GLN A 134 -5.99 39.28 36.03
N LEU A 135 -4.67 39.39 36.10
CA LEU A 135 -3.91 39.13 37.32
C LEU A 135 -3.47 40.49 37.89
N ARG A 136 -4.16 40.91 38.97
CA ARG A 136 -3.72 41.97 39.86
C ARG A 136 -2.45 41.52 40.59
N ALA A 137 -1.43 42.36 40.56
CA ALA A 137 -0.21 42.19 41.36
C ALA A 137 -0.52 42.33 42.87
N PRO A 138 0.06 41.50 43.74
CA PRO A 138 -0.02 41.72 45.18
C PRO A 138 0.92 42.86 45.60
N ARG A 139 0.38 43.74 46.46
CA ARG A 139 1.12 44.77 47.20
C ARG A 139 2.15 44.09 48.11
N SER A 140 3.43 44.40 47.94
CA SER A 140 4.45 44.22 48.98
C SER A 140 4.46 45.46 49.87
N GLY A 141 4.17 45.26 51.14
CA GLY A 141 4.40 46.22 52.21
C GLY A 141 5.47 45.71 53.16
N ALA A 142 6.27 46.66 53.64
CA ALA A 142 7.11 46.65 54.84
C ALA A 142 8.38 45.78 54.83
N SER A 143 9.54 46.43 54.80
CA SER A 143 10.21 46.88 56.04
C SER A 143 11.09 48.09 55.74
#